data_AF-A0A916GR61-F1
#
_entry.id   AF-A0A916GR61-F1
#
_cell.length_a   1.000
_cell.length_b   1.000
_cell.length_c   1.000
_cell.angle_alpha   90.00
_cell.angle_beta   90.00
_cell.angle_gamma   90.00
#
_symmetry.space_group_name_H-M   'P 1'
#
loop_
_entity.id
_entity.type
_entity.pdbx_description
1 polymer ?
#
loop_
_entity_poly.entity_id
_entity_poly.type
_entity_poly.pdbx_seq_one_letter_code
_entity_poly.pdbx_strand_id
1 'polypeptide(L)' 'MKSVFRTLIRCLVCGFAEVRTDEVIDRGLVLLHECPRCRHRWTDRAGDPQRRELARVAAGRAARSAA' A
#
# COMPACT_ATOMS: atom_id res chain seq x y z
N MET A 1 -13.20 16.04 -6.79
CA MET A 1 -13.04 15.82 -5.33
C MET A 1 -11.73 15.08 -5.12
N LYS A 2 -10.73 15.68 -4.48
CA LYS A 2 -9.48 14.98 -4.12
C LYS A 2 -9.66 14.44 -2.70
N SER A 3 -10.07 13.18 -2.59
CA SER A 3 -10.17 12.52 -1.29
C SER A 3 -8.77 12.12 -0.86
N VAL A 4 -8.15 12.89 0.05
CA VAL A 4 -6.82 12.59 0.59
C VAL A 4 -7.03 11.70 1.82
N PHE A 5 -7.01 10.38 1.63
CA PHE A 5 -7.01 9.44 2.74
C PHE A 5 -5.58 9.29 3.28
N ARG A 6 -5.38 9.60 4.57
CA ARG A 6 -4.14 9.29 5.30
C ARG A 6 -4.18 7.84 5.78
N THR A 7 -3.84 6.90 4.90
CA THR A 7 -3.66 5.50 5.29
C THR A 7 -2.34 5.35 6.05
N LEU A 8 -2.26 4.47 7.05
CA LEU A 8 -1.05 4.14 7.83
C LEU A 8 0.02 3.38 7.00
N ILE A 9 0.23 3.78 5.74
CA ILE A 9 1.21 3.19 4.83
C ILE A 9 2.52 3.94 5.01
N ARG A 10 3.60 3.20 5.30
CA ARG A 10 4.96 3.76 5.42
C ARG A 10 5.68 3.69 4.07
N CYS A 11 6.53 4.68 3.81
CA CYS A 11 7.45 4.63 2.68
C CYS A 11 8.49 3.52 2.91
N LEU A 12 8.58 2.55 2.00
CA LEU A 12 9.54 1.46 2.10
C LEU A 12 10.99 1.89 1.80
N VAL A 13 11.19 3.12 1.31
CA VAL A 13 12.53 3.67 1.03
C VAL A 13 13.10 4.42 2.25
N CYS A 14 12.33 5.31 2.87
CA CYS A 14 12.82 6.17 3.95
C CYS A 14 12.09 6.01 5.30
N GLY A 15 11.13 5.09 5.40
CA GLY A 15 10.38 4.79 6.62
C GLY A 15 9.33 5.83 7.05
N PHE A 16 9.17 6.93 6.30
CA PHE A 16 8.23 7.99 6.66
C PHE A 16 6.77 7.50 6.62
N ALA A 17 5.99 7.81 7.67
CA ALA A 17 4.67 7.21 7.90
C ALA A 17 3.48 7.96 7.27
N GLU A 18 3.64 9.24 6.92
CA GLU A 18 2.58 10.03 6.29
C GLU A 18 2.79 10.07 4.77
N VAL A 19 2.16 9.13 4.08
CA VAL A 19 2.19 9.01 2.61
C VAL A 19 0.93 9.65 2.02
N ARG A 20 1.07 10.41 0.94
CA ARG A 20 -0.07 10.93 0.17
C ARG A 20 -0.59 9.81 -0.73
N THR A 21 -1.90 9.60 -0.72
CA THR A 21 -2.56 8.58 -1.55
C THR A 21 -3.67 9.22 -2.35
N ASP A 22 -3.62 9.06 -3.66
CA ASP A 22 -4.69 9.41 -4.59
C ASP A 22 -5.31 8.12 -5.17
N GLU A 23 -6.60 8.17 -5.48
CA GLU A 23 -7.35 7.06 -6.07
C GLU A 23 -7.64 7.33 -7.54
N VAL A 24 -7.42 6.33 -8.39
CA VAL A 24 -7.73 6.38 -9.82
C VAL A 24 -8.50 5.12 -10.20
N ILE A 25 -9.57 5.30 -10.99
CA ILE A 25 -10.33 4.19 -11.56
C ILE A 25 -9.82 3.94 -12.98
N ASP A 26 -9.10 2.84 -13.18
CA ASP A 26 -8.67 2.34 -14.49
C ASP A 26 -8.78 0.82 -14.52
N ARG A 27 -9.85 0.31 -15.14
CA ARG A 27 -10.21 -1.13 -15.17
C ARG A 27 -10.24 -1.80 -13.78
N GLY A 28 -10.36 -0.99 -12.72
CA GLY A 28 -10.18 -1.37 -11.32
C GLY A 28 -9.71 -0.17 -10.50
N LEU A 29 -9.61 -0.34 -9.17
CA LEU A 29 -9.10 0.72 -8.28
C LEU A 29 -7.58 0.66 -8.20
N VAL A 30 -6.93 1.74 -8.65
CA VAL A 30 -5.49 1.96 -8.54
C VAL A 30 -5.24 3.05 -7.52
N LEU A 31 -4.42 2.75 -6.51
CA LEU A 31 -3.92 3.71 -5.54
C LEU A 31 -2.57 4.21 -6.00
N LEU A 32 -2.43 5.53 -6.06
CA LEU A 32 -1.17 6.21 -6.35
C LEU A 32 -0.61 6.78 -5.06
N HIS A 33 0.56 6.31 -4.65
CA HIS A 33 1.21 6.72 -3.42
C HIS A 33 2.41 7.61 -3.70
N GLU A 34 2.58 8.68 -2.91
CA GLU A 34 3.75 9.55 -2.93
C GLU A 34 4.24 9.82 -1.50
N CYS A 35 5.52 9.55 -1.24
CA CYS A 35 6.17 9.97 -0.01
C CYS A 35 6.58 11.45 -0.10
N PRO A 36 6.05 12.35 0.77
CA PRO A 36 6.41 13.76 0.70
C PRO A 36 7.86 14.04 1.12
N ARG A 37 8.49 13.12 1.87
CA ARG A 37 9.87 13.29 2.38
C ARG A 37 10.93 12.97 1.32
N CYS A 38 10.84 11.83 0.65
CA CYS A 38 11.84 11.38 -0.33
C CYS A 38 11.35 11.39 -1.78
N ARG A 39 10.10 11.83 -2.02
CA ARG A 39 9.46 11.88 -3.35
C ARG A 39 9.32 10.52 -4.04
N HIS A 40 9.57 9.41 -3.34
CA HIS A 40 9.33 8.07 -3.85
C HIS A 40 7.85 7.88 -4.18
N ARG A 41 7.56 7.31 -5.35
CA ARG A 41 6.23 7.07 -5.90
C ARG A 41 6.05 5.61 -6.23
N TRP A 42 4.87 5.07 -5.94
CA TRP A 42 4.52 3.71 -6.29
C TRP A 42 3.01 3.57 -6.47
N THR A 43 2.60 2.50 -7.13
CA THR A 43 1.19 2.19 -7.36
C THR A 43 0.81 0.91 -6.63
N ASP A 44 -0.42 0.87 -6.13
CA ASP A 44 -1.04 -0.35 -5.63
C ASP A 44 -2.35 -0.61 -6.37
N ARG A 45 -2.64 -1.87 -6.67
CA ARG A 45 -3.93 -2.26 -7.24
C ARG A 45 -4.79 -2.80 -6.11
N ALA A 46 -5.74 -1.98 -5.66
CA ALA A 46 -6.65 -2.39 -4.61
C ALA A 46 -7.53 -3.52 -5.13
N GLY A 47 -7.46 -4.68 -4.46
CA GLY A 47 -8.20 -5.87 -4.86
C GLY A 47 -7.48 -6.80 -5.82
N ASP A 48 -6.18 -6.60 -6.10
CA ASP A 48 -5.39 -7.57 -6.85
C ASP A 48 -5.40 -8.95 -6.13
N PRO A 49 -5.97 -10.00 -6.76
CA PRO A 49 -6.07 -11.33 -6.16
C PRO A 49 -4.71 -11.89 -5.74
N GLN A 50 -3.65 -11.58 -6.49
CA GLN A 50 -2.31 -12.08 -6.26
C GLN A 50 -1.69 -11.43 -5.02
N ARG A 51 -1.96 -10.14 -4.77
CA ARG A 51 -1.55 -9.49 -3.52
C ARG A 51 -2.32 -10.00 -2.30
N ARG A 52 -3.61 -10.29 -2.44
CA ARG A 52 -4.41 -10.89 -1.36
C ARG A 52 -3.87 -12.26 -0.96
N GLU A 53 -3.47 -13.06 -1.95
CA GLU A 53 -2.85 -14.35 -1.72
C GLU A 53 -1.47 -14.22 -1.04
N LEU A 54 -0.60 -13.33 -1.53
CA LEU A 54 0.69 -13.05 -0.91
C LEU A 54 0.54 -12.59 0.56
N ALA A 55 -0.44 -11.74 0.85
CA ALA A 55 -0.75 -11.29 2.21
C ALA A 55 -1.22 -12.44 3.12
N ARG A 56 -2.07 -13.34 2.62
CA ARG A 56 -2.51 -14.55 3.34
C ARG A 56 -1.34 -15.47 3.66
N VAL A 57 -0.48 -15.74 2.67
CA VAL A 57 0.71 -16.59 2.85
C VAL A 57 1.68 -15.98 3.87
N ALA A 58 1.92 -14.67 3.79
CA ALA A 58 2.78 -13.95 4.74
C ALA A 58 2.22 -14.00 6.17
N ALA A 59 0.91 -13.76 6.34
CA ALA A 59 0.24 -13.85 7.63
C ALA A 59 0.33 -15.27 8.24
N GLY A 60 0.13 -16.31 7.42
CA GLY A 60 0.29 -17.69 7.86
C GLY A 60 1.74 -18.03 8.24
N ARG A 61 2.73 -17.41 7.59
CA ARG A 61 4.14 -17.58 7.94
C ARG A 61 4.50 -16.88 9.25
N ALA A 62 4.00 -15.66 9.47
CA ALA A 62 4.18 -14.93 10.72
C ALA A 62 3.56 -15.65 11.93
N ALA A 63 2.37 -16.23 11.77
CA ALA A 63 1.71 -17.00 12.83
C ALA A 63 2.49 -18.27 13.24
N ARG A 64 3.21 -18.91 12.30
CA ARG A 64 4.04 -20.09 12.58
C ARG A 64 5.37 -19.76 13.25
N SER A 65 5.90 -18.55 13.05
CA SER A 65 7.17 -18.12 13.67
C SER A 65 6.99 -17.62 15.11
N ALA A 66 5.76 -17.46 15.57
CA ALA A 66 5.40 -16.96 16.91
C ALA A 66 4.93 -18.08 17.86
N ALA A 67 4.93 -19.34 17.40
CA ALA A 67 4.62 -20.54 18.18
C ALA A 67 5.91 -21.34 18.42
#